data_AF-A0A3P7PBN0-F1
#
_entry.id   AF-A0A3P7PBN0-F1
#
_cell.length_a   1.000
_cell.length_b   1.000
_cell.length_c   1.000
_cell.angle_alpha   90.00
_cell.angle_beta   90.00
_cell.angle_gamma   90.00
#
_symmetry.space_group_name_H-M   'P 1'
#
loop_
_entity.id
_entity.type
_entity.pdbx_description
1 polymer ?
#
loop_
_entity_poly.entity_id
_entity_poly.type
_entity_poly.pdbx_seq_one_letter_code
_entity_poly.pdbx_strand_id
1 'polypeptide(L)'
;MYGISPPDNNQIKEIRCIVMPPQWGTHQTVHLPNGLPNDEYLRELEPLGWIHTQPNELPQLSPQDVTTHARLFAEHDGERTIVITCSFTPGSVSLCAYKLTPGGYEWGRQNTDKGNNPKGYLPSHYERVQMLLSDRFLGFFMVPSLGSWNYNFMGVRHDPNMKYELQPLKPKKFYHRVHRPSHFLNFTTIEENEAFSADRENPLA
;
A
#
# COMPACT_ATOMS: atom_id res chain seq x y z
N MET A 1 7.75 2.94 -0.54
CA MET A 1 8.98 2.19 -0.19
C MET A 1 10.10 3.19 -0.06
N TYR A 2 10.95 3.03 0.95
CA TYR A 2 12.05 3.94 1.23
C TYR A 2 13.31 3.14 1.48
N GLY A 3 14.46 3.69 1.08
CA GLY A 3 15.71 2.99 1.17
C GLY A 3 16.92 3.87 0.92
N ILE A 4 18.07 3.23 0.79
CA ILE A 4 19.35 3.88 0.56
C ILE A 4 20.26 2.94 -0.25
N SER A 5 21.24 3.50 -0.96
CA SER A 5 22.32 2.70 -1.52
C SER A 5 23.31 2.30 -0.44
N PRO A 6 23.85 1.07 -0.47
CA PRO A 6 24.93 0.70 0.42
C PRO A 6 26.19 1.55 0.11
N PRO A 7 27.06 1.81 1.11
CA PRO A 7 28.19 2.74 0.95
C PRO A 7 29.19 2.36 -0.15
N ASP A 8 29.27 1.07 -0.46
CA ASP A 8 30.19 0.46 -1.43
C ASP A 8 29.62 0.36 -2.84
N ASN A 9 28.30 0.49 -3.03
CA ASN A 9 27.68 0.37 -4.35
C ASN A 9 26.42 1.25 -4.53
N ASN A 10 26.58 2.34 -5.27
CA ASN A 10 25.50 3.30 -5.55
C ASN A 10 24.46 2.83 -6.59
N GLN A 11 24.73 1.74 -7.32
CA GLN A 11 23.80 1.17 -8.31
C GLN A 11 22.76 0.26 -7.66
N ILE A 12 23.03 -0.22 -6.44
CA ILE A 12 22.11 -1.03 -5.67
C ILE A 12 21.27 -0.13 -4.78
N LYS A 13 19.97 -0.44 -4.66
CA LYS A 13 19.05 0.21 -3.75
C LYS A 13 18.50 -0.82 -2.77
N GLU A 14 18.77 -0.62 -1.48
CA GLU A 14 18.25 -1.46 -0.42
C GLU A 14 16.96 -0.86 0.13
N ILE A 15 15.84 -1.57 -0.01
CA ILE A 15 14.57 -1.15 0.58
C ILE A 15 14.63 -1.42 2.09
N ARG A 16 14.77 -0.35 2.89
CA ARG A 16 14.88 -0.43 4.36
C ARG A 16 13.56 -0.20 5.06
N CYS A 17 12.61 0.49 4.44
CA CYS A 17 11.33 0.83 5.05
C CYS A 17 10.15 0.69 4.09
N ILE A 18 9.05 0.09 4.59
CA ILE A 18 7.74 0.11 3.94
C ILE A 18 6.78 0.95 4.77
N VAL A 19 6.27 2.03 4.17
CA VAL A 19 5.23 2.85 4.77
C VAL A 19 3.85 2.31 4.34
N MET A 20 2.95 2.17 5.30
CA MET A 20 1.56 1.80 5.10
C MET A 20 0.67 3.04 5.31
N PRO A 21 0.41 3.86 4.27
CA PRO A 21 -0.46 5.03 4.41
C PRO A 21 -1.93 4.61 4.62
N PRO A 22 -2.79 5.51 5.13
CA PRO A 22 -4.24 5.40 5.01
C PRO A 22 -4.61 5.05 3.57
N GLN A 23 -5.31 3.96 3.30
CA GLN A 23 -5.63 3.54 1.93
C GLN A 23 -6.83 2.61 1.85
N TRP A 24 -7.42 2.50 0.67
CA TRP A 24 -8.42 1.48 0.34
C TRP A 24 -8.15 0.95 -1.07
N GLY A 25 -8.67 -0.23 -1.40
CA GLY A 25 -8.39 -0.87 -2.68
C GLY A 25 -9.60 -1.52 -3.29
N THR A 26 -9.51 -1.76 -4.59
CA THR A 26 -10.41 -2.64 -5.34
C THR A 26 -9.64 -3.89 -5.76
N HIS A 27 -10.25 -4.75 -6.57
CA HIS A 27 -9.57 -5.89 -7.17
C HIS A 27 -8.58 -5.49 -8.29
N GLN A 28 -8.60 -4.23 -8.75
CA GLN A 28 -7.76 -3.75 -9.86
C GLN A 28 -6.77 -2.66 -9.45
N THR A 29 -7.07 -1.86 -8.43
CA THR A 29 -6.26 -0.68 -8.10
C THR A 29 -6.33 -0.35 -6.62
N VAL A 30 -5.37 0.44 -6.15
CA VAL A 30 -5.31 1.00 -4.80
C VAL A 30 -5.46 2.51 -4.85
N HIS A 31 -6.19 3.04 -3.88
CA HIS A 31 -6.38 4.47 -3.68
C HIS A 31 -5.57 4.91 -2.47
N LEU A 32 -4.60 5.78 -2.72
CA LEU A 32 -3.69 6.35 -1.74
C LEU A 32 -3.97 7.86 -1.59
N PRO A 33 -3.65 8.46 -0.44
CA PRO A 33 -3.55 9.89 -0.26
C PRO A 33 -2.51 10.47 -1.22
N ASN A 34 -2.75 11.72 -1.59
CA ASN A 34 -1.86 12.51 -2.43
C ASN A 34 -0.59 12.86 -1.65
N GLY A 35 0.54 12.86 -2.35
CA GLY A 35 1.83 13.22 -1.78
C GLY A 35 2.47 12.10 -0.98
N LEU A 36 3.80 12.21 -0.84
CA LEU A 36 4.57 11.29 -0.02
C LEU A 36 4.53 11.70 1.46
N PRO A 37 4.58 10.73 2.39
CA PRO A 37 4.69 11.03 3.80
C PRO A 37 5.98 11.78 4.11
N ASN A 38 5.88 12.81 4.95
CA ASN A 38 7.02 13.52 5.51
C ASN A 38 7.15 13.13 6.99
N ASP A 39 8.26 12.49 7.35
CA ASP A 39 8.50 11.99 8.70
C ASP A 39 10.00 11.95 9.00
N GLU A 40 10.36 12.18 10.26
CA GLU A 40 11.76 12.21 10.70
C GLU A 40 12.49 10.89 10.45
N TYR A 41 11.84 9.74 10.64
CA TYR A 41 12.43 8.42 10.40
C TYR A 41 12.73 8.17 8.91
N LEU A 42 12.16 8.97 8.00
CA LEU A 42 12.35 8.88 6.56
C LEU A 42 13.39 9.87 6.03
N ARG A 43 13.88 10.80 6.85
CA ARG A 43 14.75 11.92 6.41
C ARG A 43 16.06 11.46 5.76
N GLU A 44 16.61 10.34 6.23
CA GLU A 44 17.86 9.77 5.71
C GLU A 44 17.64 8.76 4.58
N LEU A 45 16.38 8.50 4.20
CA LEU A 45 16.01 7.53 3.17
C LEU A 45 15.43 8.24 1.95
N GLU A 46 15.73 7.73 0.76
CA GLU A 46 15.11 8.20 -0.48
C GLU A 46 13.87 7.35 -0.82
N PRO A 47 12.82 7.94 -1.42
CA PRO A 47 11.68 7.18 -1.92
C PRO A 47 12.11 6.31 -3.11
N LEU A 48 11.77 5.02 -3.04
CA LEU A 48 12.10 4.02 -4.06
C LEU A 48 10.86 3.51 -4.82
N GLY A 49 9.73 4.23 -4.73
CA GLY A 49 8.47 3.82 -5.34
C GLY A 49 7.54 3.09 -4.37
N TRP A 50 6.74 2.15 -4.86
CA TRP A 50 5.70 1.48 -4.08
C TRP A 50 5.53 0.00 -4.43
N ILE A 51 4.94 -0.75 -3.51
CA ILE A 51 4.62 -2.17 -3.66
C ILE A 51 3.13 -2.36 -3.39
N HIS A 52 2.46 -3.20 -4.19
CA HIS A 52 1.06 -3.54 -3.96
C HIS A 52 0.77 -4.99 -4.30
N THR A 53 -0.26 -5.53 -3.65
CA THR A 53 -0.81 -6.84 -3.99
C THR A 53 -1.73 -6.74 -5.19
N GLN A 54 -1.75 -7.76 -6.03
CA GLN A 54 -2.74 -7.94 -7.09
C GLN A 54 -3.34 -9.35 -7.04
N PRO A 55 -4.66 -9.51 -7.26
CA PRO A 55 -5.31 -10.82 -7.14
C PRO A 55 -4.85 -11.85 -8.16
N ASN A 56 -4.47 -11.41 -9.36
CA ASN A 56 -4.04 -12.26 -10.47
C ASN A 56 -2.70 -11.78 -10.99
N GLU A 57 -1.86 -12.70 -11.44
CA GLU A 57 -0.62 -12.36 -12.16
C GLU A 57 -0.96 -11.80 -13.54
N LEU A 58 -0.35 -10.66 -13.87
CA LEU A 58 -0.52 -10.00 -15.16
C LEU A 58 0.78 -10.11 -15.96
N PRO A 59 0.71 -10.32 -17.28
CA PRO A 59 1.91 -10.36 -18.14
C PRO A 59 2.55 -8.97 -18.33
N GLN A 60 1.88 -7.91 -17.87
CA GLN A 60 2.25 -6.51 -18.03
C GLN A 60 1.93 -5.70 -16.77
N LEU A 61 2.60 -4.57 -16.61
CA LEU A 61 2.21 -3.57 -15.61
C LEU A 61 0.82 -3.00 -15.98
N SER A 62 -0.09 -2.84 -15.02
CA SER A 62 -1.43 -2.37 -15.37
C SER A 62 -1.41 -0.88 -15.78
N PRO A 63 -2.32 -0.43 -16.68
CA PRO A 63 -2.44 0.99 -17.00
C PRO A 63 -2.74 1.86 -15.77
N GLN A 64 -3.46 1.31 -14.79
CA GLN A 64 -3.75 1.95 -13.52
C GLN A 64 -2.48 2.14 -12.68
N ASP A 65 -1.57 1.17 -12.66
CA ASP A 65 -0.30 1.29 -11.94
C ASP A 65 0.62 2.31 -12.60
N VAL A 66 0.69 2.35 -13.93
CA VAL A 66 1.42 3.39 -14.67
C VAL A 66 0.88 4.78 -14.32
N THR A 67 -0.44 4.95 -14.36
CA THR A 67 -1.10 6.22 -14.03
C THR A 67 -0.85 6.61 -12.56
N THR A 68 -0.98 5.66 -11.64
CA THR A 68 -0.80 5.88 -10.20
C THR A 68 0.65 6.25 -9.88
N HIS A 69 1.62 5.49 -10.41
CA HIS A 69 3.03 5.75 -10.20
C HIS A 69 3.43 7.11 -10.78
N ALA A 70 3.01 7.42 -12.01
CA ALA A 70 3.32 8.69 -12.66
C ALA A 70 2.76 9.91 -11.91
N ARG A 71 1.60 9.76 -11.26
CA ARG A 71 0.99 10.83 -10.44
C ARG A 71 1.64 10.96 -9.08
N LEU A 72 1.90 9.84 -8.40
CA LEU A 72 2.45 9.85 -7.05
C LEU A 72 3.90 10.38 -7.02
N PHE A 73 4.66 10.09 -8.07
CA PHE A 73 6.07 10.48 -8.20
C PHE A 73 6.31 11.59 -9.22
N ALA A 74 5.27 12.36 -9.58
CA ALA A 74 5.37 13.43 -10.58
C ALA A 74 6.42 14.51 -10.25
N GLU A 75 6.68 14.72 -8.96
CA GLU A 75 7.64 15.72 -8.44
C GLU A 75 8.98 15.10 -8.00
N HIS A 76 9.17 13.79 -8.20
CA HIS A 76 10.35 13.04 -7.77
C HIS A 76 11.19 12.55 -8.97
N ASP A 77 12.43 12.15 -8.71
CA ASP A 77 13.31 11.55 -9.72
C ASP A 77 12.74 10.18 -10.16
N GLY A 78 12.04 10.20 -11.29
CA GLY A 78 11.32 9.04 -11.80
C GLY A 78 12.21 7.88 -12.23
N GLU A 79 13.53 8.09 -12.39
CA GLU A 79 14.50 7.04 -12.72
C GLU A 79 14.82 6.15 -11.51
N ARG A 80 14.54 6.61 -10.28
CA ARG A 80 14.90 5.90 -9.04
C ARG A 80 13.72 5.18 -8.38
N THR A 81 12.50 5.36 -8.89
CA THR A 81 11.30 4.82 -8.30
C THR A 81 10.76 3.66 -9.12
N ILE A 82 10.30 2.62 -8.44
CA ILE A 82 9.77 1.41 -9.07
C ILE A 82 8.36 1.05 -8.57
N VAL A 83 7.64 0.27 -9.35
CA VAL A 83 6.42 -0.42 -8.91
C VAL A 83 6.77 -1.89 -8.72
N ILE A 84 6.53 -2.43 -7.52
CA ILE A 84 6.58 -3.87 -7.29
C ILE A 84 5.16 -4.42 -7.25
N THR A 85 4.85 -5.33 -8.16
CA THR A 85 3.60 -6.07 -8.17
C THR A 85 3.79 -7.38 -7.41
N CYS A 86 2.91 -7.64 -6.45
CA CYS A 86 2.86 -8.86 -5.65
C CYS A 86 1.62 -9.66 -6.01
N SER A 87 1.79 -10.62 -6.92
CA SER A 87 0.68 -11.40 -7.49
C SER A 87 0.45 -12.67 -6.69
N PHE A 88 -0.81 -12.93 -6.36
CA PHE A 88 -1.18 -14.21 -5.76
C PHE A 88 -1.33 -15.29 -6.83
N THR A 89 -0.54 -16.34 -6.69
CA THR A 89 -0.60 -17.56 -7.51
C THR A 89 -1.05 -18.72 -6.63
N PRO A 90 -1.59 -19.84 -7.17
CA PRO A 90 -2.05 -20.95 -6.35
C PRO A 90 -0.97 -21.48 -5.39
N GLY A 91 -1.14 -21.20 -4.10
CA GLY A 91 -0.20 -21.63 -3.03
C GLY A 91 1.11 -20.83 -2.96
N SER A 92 1.27 -19.75 -3.71
CA SER A 92 2.53 -18.99 -3.78
C SER A 92 2.31 -17.50 -4.09
N VAL A 93 3.41 -16.75 -4.20
CA VAL A 93 3.44 -15.34 -4.55
C VAL A 93 4.49 -15.13 -5.64
N SER A 94 4.14 -14.40 -6.70
CA SER A 94 5.06 -13.94 -7.73
C SER A 94 5.30 -12.44 -7.56
N LEU A 95 6.56 -12.01 -7.61
CA LEU A 95 6.95 -10.60 -7.51
C LEU A 95 7.58 -10.15 -8.83
N CYS A 96 7.10 -9.03 -9.37
CA CYS A 96 7.74 -8.35 -10.50
C CYS A 96 7.97 -6.88 -10.17
N ALA A 97 9.11 -6.35 -10.59
CA ALA A 97 9.46 -4.94 -10.41
C ALA A 97 9.53 -4.24 -11.77
N TYR A 98 8.97 -3.03 -11.83
CA TYR A 98 8.89 -2.22 -13.04
C TYR A 98 9.35 -0.79 -12.77
N LYS A 99 10.01 -0.19 -13.74
CA LYS A 99 10.31 1.25 -13.78
C LYS A 99 9.52 1.87 -14.92
N LEU A 100 9.00 3.08 -14.75
CA LEU A 100 8.38 3.80 -15.86
C LEU A 100 9.44 4.42 -16.76
N THR A 101 9.19 4.41 -18.07
CA THR A 101 9.98 5.18 -19.02
C THR A 101 9.52 6.65 -19.02
N PRO A 102 10.31 7.59 -19.57
CA PRO A 102 9.86 8.97 -19.72
C PRO A 102 8.50 9.11 -20.44
N GLY A 103 8.26 8.29 -21.48
CA GLY A 103 6.98 8.24 -22.18
C GLY A 103 5.84 7.71 -21.31
N GLY A 104 6.12 6.73 -20.43
CA GLY A 104 5.14 6.23 -19.46
C GLY A 104 4.76 7.26 -18.41
N TYR A 105 5.71 8.08 -17.94
CA TYR A 105 5.41 9.20 -17.05
C TYR A 105 4.54 10.26 -17.72
N GLU A 106 4.87 10.64 -18.95
CA GLU A 106 4.11 11.63 -19.70
C GLU A 106 2.67 11.16 -19.95
N TRP A 107 2.51 9.93 -20.44
CA TRP A 107 1.21 9.32 -20.65
C TRP A 107 0.42 9.17 -19.34
N GLY A 108 1.04 8.62 -18.29
CA GLY A 108 0.38 8.36 -17.01
C GLY A 108 -0.09 9.63 -16.29
N ARG A 109 0.63 10.76 -16.45
CA ARG A 109 0.18 12.05 -15.92
C ARG A 109 -1.07 12.58 -16.62
N GLN A 110 -1.16 12.39 -17.93
CA GLN A 110 -2.27 12.89 -18.76
C GLN A 110 -3.48 11.95 -18.77
N ASN A 111 -3.30 10.66 -18.49
CA ASN A 111 -4.37 9.67 -18.58
C ASN A 111 -5.49 9.92 -17.56
N THR A 112 -6.70 10.21 -18.02
CA THR A 112 -7.90 10.35 -17.16
C THR A 112 -8.79 9.11 -17.14
N ASP A 113 -8.59 8.19 -18.07
CA ASP A 113 -9.39 6.97 -18.18
C ASP A 113 -8.92 5.92 -17.17
N LYS A 114 -9.86 5.43 -16.36
CA LYS A 114 -9.63 4.43 -15.30
C LYS A 114 -9.98 3.00 -15.74
N GLY A 115 -10.45 2.82 -16.98
CA GLY A 115 -10.74 1.52 -17.55
C GLY A 115 -9.49 0.67 -17.76
N ASN A 116 -9.69 -0.60 -18.09
CA ASN A 116 -8.60 -1.57 -18.29
C ASN A 116 -7.85 -1.39 -19.62
N ASN A 117 -8.43 -0.69 -20.59
CA ASN A 117 -7.83 -0.44 -21.90
C ASN A 117 -7.90 1.05 -22.25
N PRO A 118 -7.20 1.92 -21.51
CA PRO A 118 -7.24 3.35 -21.76
C PRO A 118 -6.50 3.69 -23.06
N LYS A 119 -6.99 4.74 -23.73
CA LYS A 119 -6.44 5.16 -25.03
C LYS A 119 -4.96 5.54 -24.90
N GLY A 120 -4.14 5.02 -25.81
CA GLY A 120 -2.72 5.35 -25.92
C GLY A 120 -1.80 4.61 -24.94
N TYR A 121 -2.33 3.69 -24.13
CA TYR A 121 -1.49 2.80 -23.32
C TYR A 121 -0.62 1.91 -24.22
N LEU A 122 0.67 1.83 -23.94
CA LEU A 122 1.64 1.04 -24.69
C LEU A 122 2.59 0.27 -23.74
N PRO A 123 3.06 -0.93 -24.13
CA PRO A 123 4.07 -1.67 -23.36
C PRO A 123 5.41 -0.93 -23.21
N SER A 124 5.71 0.05 -24.07
CA SER A 124 6.91 0.89 -23.98
C SER A 124 6.88 1.91 -22.84
N HIS A 125 5.76 2.02 -22.11
CA HIS A 125 5.62 2.92 -20.96
C HIS A 125 6.38 2.44 -19.71
N TYR A 126 6.82 1.19 -19.68
CA TYR A 126 7.53 0.62 -18.54
C TYR A 126 8.58 -0.39 -18.98
N GLU A 127 9.54 -0.61 -18.11
CA GLU A 127 10.61 -1.57 -18.26
C GLU A 127 10.66 -2.46 -17.02
N ARG A 128 10.96 -3.75 -17.18
CA ARG A 128 11.21 -4.64 -16.05
C ARG A 128 12.58 -4.34 -15.47
N VAL A 129 12.65 -4.30 -14.14
CA VAL A 129 13.91 -4.09 -13.42
C VAL A 129 14.21 -5.28 -12.53
N GLN A 130 15.49 -5.48 -12.25
CA GLN A 130 15.94 -6.56 -11.39
C GLN A 130 15.63 -6.25 -9.93
N MET A 131 15.12 -7.24 -9.21
CA MET A 131 14.89 -7.20 -7.77
C MET A 131 15.36 -8.52 -7.16
N LEU A 132 15.97 -8.45 -5.98
CA LEU A 132 16.42 -9.61 -5.21
C LEU A 132 15.82 -9.56 -3.81
N LEU A 133 15.44 -10.72 -3.28
CA LEU A 133 15.11 -10.87 -1.88
C LEU A 133 16.38 -11.12 -1.07
N SER A 134 16.46 -10.55 0.14
CA SER A 134 17.62 -10.69 1.00
C SER A 134 17.20 -10.95 2.44
N ASP A 135 17.98 -11.78 3.11
CA ASP A 135 17.94 -12.09 4.54
C ASP A 135 19.06 -11.39 5.33
N ARG A 136 19.91 -10.60 4.65
CA ARG A 136 21.11 -9.97 5.24
C ARG A 136 20.80 -8.83 6.21
N PHE A 137 19.64 -8.21 6.10
CA PHE A 137 19.21 -7.13 6.96
C PHE A 137 17.69 -7.15 7.15
N LEU A 138 17.24 -6.49 8.21
CA LEU A 138 15.83 -6.32 8.49
C LEU A 138 15.38 -4.92 8.05
N GLY A 139 14.33 -4.87 7.23
CA GLY A 139 13.57 -3.65 7.04
C GLY A 139 12.58 -3.42 8.18
N PHE A 140 11.99 -2.22 8.22
CA PHE A 140 10.95 -1.86 9.19
C PHE A 140 9.71 -1.31 8.50
N PHE A 141 8.63 -1.17 9.26
CA PHE A 141 7.37 -0.60 8.81
C PHE A 141 7.09 0.72 9.51
N MET A 142 6.48 1.64 8.77
CA MET A 142 5.86 2.84 9.31
C MET A 142 4.36 2.78 9.04
N VAL A 143 3.55 3.11 10.03
CA VAL A 143 2.08 3.06 9.96
C VAL A 143 1.51 4.36 10.51
N PRO A 144 0.23 4.69 10.28
CA PRO A 144 -0.36 5.92 10.79
C PRO A 144 -0.33 5.94 12.33
N SER A 145 0.05 7.08 12.92
CA SER A 145 0.09 7.27 14.37
C SER A 145 -1.32 7.16 14.96
N LEU A 146 -2.28 7.77 14.28
CA LEU A 146 -3.69 7.78 14.60
C LEU A 146 -4.49 7.00 13.56
N GLY A 147 -5.45 6.22 14.06
CA GLY A 147 -6.39 5.50 13.23
C GLY A 147 -5.81 4.22 12.62
N SER A 148 -6.08 4.03 11.34
CA SER A 148 -5.87 2.77 10.61
C SER A 148 -5.07 3.05 9.35
N TRP A 149 -4.31 2.09 8.83
CA TRP A 149 -3.82 2.15 7.45
C TRP A 149 -4.89 1.62 6.46
N ASN A 150 -5.76 0.71 6.90
CA ASN A 150 -6.79 0.09 6.06
C ASN A 150 -8.15 0.80 6.22
N TYR A 151 -8.62 1.44 5.16
CA TYR A 151 -9.91 2.13 5.07
C TYR A 151 -10.94 1.40 4.22
N ASN A 152 -10.70 0.15 3.80
CA ASN A 152 -11.69 -0.61 3.01
C ASN A 152 -13.06 -0.73 3.68
N PHE A 153 -13.11 -0.80 5.02
CA PHE A 153 -14.38 -0.85 5.78
C PHE A 153 -14.87 0.53 6.26
N MET A 154 -14.15 1.60 5.91
CA MET A 154 -14.42 2.98 6.34
C MET A 154 -14.17 3.95 5.18
N GLY A 155 -14.49 3.57 3.94
CA GLY A 155 -14.12 4.32 2.74
C GLY A 155 -14.57 5.78 2.73
N VAL A 156 -15.72 6.07 3.33
CA VAL A 156 -16.25 7.45 3.49
C VAL A 156 -15.37 8.35 4.38
N ARG A 157 -14.47 7.77 5.18
CA ARG A 157 -13.53 8.51 6.04
C ARG A 157 -12.17 8.74 5.37
N HIS A 158 -11.95 8.18 4.19
CA HIS A 158 -10.72 8.39 3.43
C HIS A 158 -10.89 9.60 2.51
N ASP A 159 -9.97 10.56 2.61
CA ASP A 159 -9.90 11.72 1.73
C ASP A 159 -8.53 11.76 1.02
N PRO A 160 -8.44 11.98 -0.30
CA PRO A 160 -7.16 12.05 -1.00
C PRO A 160 -6.19 13.10 -0.46
N ASN A 161 -6.68 14.17 0.16
CA ASN A 161 -5.85 15.25 0.72
C ASN A 161 -5.71 15.15 2.24
N MET A 162 -6.08 14.01 2.83
CA MET A 162 -5.95 13.81 4.26
C MET A 162 -4.49 13.87 4.71
N LYS A 163 -4.25 14.52 5.85
CA LYS A 163 -2.94 14.51 6.51
C LYS A 163 -2.90 13.36 7.51
N TYR A 164 -1.72 12.76 7.64
CA TYR A 164 -1.46 11.70 8.59
C TYR A 164 -0.02 11.79 9.08
N GLU A 165 0.19 11.43 10.34
CA GLU A 165 1.50 11.26 10.94
C GLU A 165 1.85 9.77 10.99
N LEU A 166 3.14 9.45 11.10
CA LEU A 166 3.61 8.06 11.12
C LEU A 166 4.24 7.69 12.45
N GLN A 167 4.31 6.38 12.69
CA GLN A 167 5.03 5.78 13.79
C GLN A 167 5.66 4.43 13.38
N PRO A 168 6.83 4.07 13.92
CA PRO A 168 7.49 2.79 13.63
C PRO A 168 6.79 1.64 14.35
N LEU A 169 5.83 0.98 13.69
CA LEU A 169 5.10 -0.17 14.22
C LEU A 169 4.77 -1.17 13.12
N LYS A 170 4.52 -2.43 13.52
CA LYS A 170 4.06 -3.47 12.60
C LYS A 170 2.62 -3.20 12.14
N PRO A 171 2.30 -3.28 10.84
CA PRO A 171 0.94 -3.13 10.37
C PRO A 171 0.04 -4.21 10.94
N LYS A 172 -1.15 -3.80 11.37
CA LYS A 172 -2.19 -4.75 11.77
C LYS A 172 -2.72 -5.48 10.53
N LYS A 173 -3.13 -6.75 10.69
CA LYS A 173 -3.68 -7.60 9.63
C LYS A 173 -4.92 -6.96 9.01
N PHE A 174 -5.21 -7.23 7.74
CA PHE A 174 -6.33 -6.62 6.99
C PHE A 174 -7.68 -6.64 7.72
N TYR A 175 -8.06 -7.77 8.33
CA TYR A 175 -9.32 -7.94 9.07
C TYR A 175 -9.22 -7.67 10.58
N HIS A 176 -8.15 -7.01 11.04
CA HIS A 176 -8.00 -6.67 12.45
C HIS A 176 -9.14 -5.74 12.91
N ARG A 177 -9.61 -5.91 14.16
CA ARG A 177 -10.80 -5.20 14.70
C ARG A 177 -10.77 -3.68 14.50
N VAL A 178 -9.58 -3.07 14.63
CA VAL A 178 -9.36 -1.63 14.49
C VAL A 178 -9.73 -1.08 13.10
N HIS A 179 -9.65 -1.91 12.07
CA HIS A 179 -9.97 -1.52 10.69
C HIS A 179 -11.46 -1.58 10.41
N ARG A 180 -12.25 -2.23 11.29
CA ARG A 180 -13.63 -2.60 11.01
C ARG A 180 -14.56 -2.34 12.21
N PRO A 181 -14.48 -1.15 12.84
CA PRO A 181 -15.13 -0.85 14.12
C PRO A 181 -16.65 -1.02 14.07
N SER A 182 -17.30 -0.69 12.95
CA SER A 182 -18.75 -0.82 12.80
C SER A 182 -19.28 -2.23 13.07
N HIS A 183 -18.53 -3.28 12.71
CA HIS A 183 -18.95 -4.66 13.00
C HIS A 183 -18.97 -4.99 14.50
N PHE A 184 -18.23 -4.23 15.30
CA PHE A 184 -18.13 -4.43 16.75
C PHE A 184 -18.98 -3.44 17.54
N LEU A 185 -19.65 -2.50 16.88
CA LEU A 185 -20.58 -1.56 17.51
C LEU A 185 -22.03 -2.05 17.42
N ASN A 186 -22.30 -3.11 16.64
CA ASN A 186 -23.63 -3.68 16.41
C ASN A 186 -24.12 -4.61 17.55
N PHE A 187 -23.88 -4.27 18.82
CA PHE A 187 -24.30 -5.08 19.97
C PHE A 187 -25.41 -4.46 20.81
N THR A 188 -26.05 -3.37 20.34
CA THR A 188 -27.09 -2.64 21.07
C THR A 188 -28.44 -3.35 21.20
N THR A 189 -28.58 -4.62 20.80
CA THR A 189 -29.86 -5.36 20.81
C THR A 189 -29.96 -6.51 21.81
N ILE A 190 -28.96 -6.73 22.68
CA ILE A 190 -28.94 -7.92 23.56
C ILE A 190 -29.19 -7.62 25.05
N GLU A 191 -29.13 -6.36 25.50
CA GLU A 191 -29.36 -6.03 26.91
C GLU A 191 -30.79 -6.32 27.40
N GLU A 192 -31.78 -6.47 26.51
CA GLU A 192 -33.16 -6.82 26.90
C GLU A 192 -33.38 -8.31 27.24
N ASN A 193 -32.43 -9.20 26.91
CA ASN A 193 -32.59 -10.65 27.11
C ASN A 193 -31.87 -11.22 28.35
N GLU A 194 -31.09 -10.43 29.08
CA GLU A 194 -30.40 -10.91 30.30
C GLU A 194 -31.35 -11.13 31.49
N ALA A 195 -32.57 -10.59 31.45
CA ALA A 195 -33.59 -10.82 32.49
C ALA A 195 -34.10 -12.26 32.56
N PHE A 196 -33.86 -13.11 31.56
CA PHE A 196 -34.39 -14.48 31.48
C PHE A 196 -33.48 -15.57 32.07
N SER A 197 -32.31 -15.21 32.62
CA SER A 197 -31.35 -16.20 33.15
C SER A 197 -30.76 -15.71 34.48
N ALA A 198 -31.61 -15.63 35.50
CA ALA A 198 -31.30 -15.03 36.80
C ALA A 198 -30.44 -15.92 37.73
N ASP A 199 -30.39 -17.23 37.53
CA ASP A 199 -29.50 -18.13 38.28
C ASP A 199 -28.26 -18.48 37.43
N ARG A 200 -27.20 -17.70 37.61
CA ARG A 200 -25.86 -18.03 37.11
C ARG A 200 -24.94 -18.33 38.29
N GLU A 201 -24.82 -19.59 38.67
CA GLU A 201 -23.72 -20.00 39.54
C GLU A 201 -22.41 -19.85 38.79
N ASN A 202 -21.47 -19.07 39.36
CA ASN A 202 -20.09 -19.01 38.89
C ASN A 202 -19.16 -19.64 39.94
N PRO A 203 -19.09 -20.98 40.01
CA PRO A 203 -18.31 -21.71 41.01
C PRO A 203 -16.78 -21.63 40.78
N LEU A 204 -16.34 -20.90 39.76
CA LEU A 204 -14.94 -20.78 39.34
C LEU A 204 -14.42 -19.34 39.38
N ALA A 205 -15.11 -18.44 40.08
CA ALA A 205 -14.60 -17.10 40.39
C ALA A 205 -13.54 -17.15 41.50
#